data_AF-A0A6B3EHP2-F1
#
_entry.id   AF-A0A6B3EHP2-F1
#
_cell.length_a   1.000
_cell.length_b   1.000
_cell.length_c   1.000
_cell.angle_alpha   90.00
_cell.angle_beta   90.00
_cell.angle_gamma   90.00
#
_symmetry.space_group_name_H-M   'P 1'
#
loop_
_entity.id
_entity.type
_entity.pdbx_description
1 polymer ?
#
loop_
_entity_poly.entity_id
_entity_poly.type
_entity_poly.pdbx_seq_one_letter_code
_entity_poly.pdbx_strand_id
1 'polypeptide(L)' 'SMASPHVAGVAALIKSRHPHAPAALVKALLYAGADDTACGAPYDIDGDGEIDAVCEGGKKKNGFYGEGVANALNAVK' A
#
# COMPACT_ATOMS: atom_id res chain seq x y z
N SER A 1 12.44 3.64 -6.65
CA SER A 1 12.88 3.51 -5.24
C SER A 1 12.46 4.75 -4.47
N MET A 2 11.24 4.77 -3.89
CA MET A 2 10.71 5.89 -3.06
C MET A 2 9.57 5.41 -2.15
N ALA A 3 8.81 4.38 -2.55
CA ALA A 3 7.73 3.81 -1.73
C ALA A 3 8.24 3.21 -0.40
N SER A 4 9.35 2.45 -0.44
CA SER A 4 9.89 1.79 0.75
C SER A 4 10.21 2.75 1.91
N PRO A 5 10.95 3.86 1.74
CA PRO A 5 11.18 4.80 2.83
C PRO A 5 9.90 5.51 3.31
N HIS A 6 8.91 5.75 2.44
CA HIS A 6 7.62 6.31 2.87
C HIS A 6 6.87 5.34 3.79
N VAL A 7 6.73 4.07 3.39
CA VAL A 7 6.05 3.05 4.21
C VAL A 7 6.82 2.79 5.51
N ALA A 8 8.16 2.84 5.48
CA ALA A 8 8.97 2.76 6.69
C ALA A 8 8.68 3.90 7.68
N GLY A 9 8.49 5.12 7.18
CA GLY A 9 8.06 6.26 8.00
C GLY A 9 6.70 6.03 8.67
N VAL A 10 5.72 5.50 7.94
CA VAL A 10 4.40 5.15 8.51
C VAL A 10 4.52 4.05 9.56
N ALA A 11 5.32 3.01 9.28
CA ALA A 11 5.59 1.96 10.25
C ALA A 11 6.22 2.49 11.55
N ALA A 12 7.11 3.49 11.44
CA ALA A 12 7.71 4.15 12.59
C ALA A 12 6.67 4.94 13.40
N LEU A 13 5.71 5.62 12.75
CA LEU A 13 4.60 6.29 13.45
C LEU A 13 3.73 5.30 14.23
N ILE A 14 3.35 4.17 13.62
CA ILE A 14 2.62 3.09 14.31
C ILE A 14 3.40 2.60 15.53
N LYS A 15 4.71 2.36 15.37
CA LYS A 15 5.57 1.89 16.47
C LYS A 15 5.71 2.93 17.58
N SER A 16 5.71 4.23 17.26
CA SER A 16 5.72 5.30 18.26
C SER A 16 4.44 5.34 19.09
N ARG A 17 3.28 5.05 18.46
CA ARG A 17 1.99 4.96 19.15
C ARG A 17 1.82 3.66 19.93
N HIS A 18 2.41 2.57 19.44
CA HIS A 18 2.37 1.24 20.04
C HIS A 18 3.79 0.67 20.27
N PRO A 19 4.55 1.16 21.26
CA PRO A 19 5.97 0.82 21.44
C PRO A 19 6.26 -0.69 21.57
N HIS A 20 5.33 -1.45 22.13
CA HIS A 20 5.47 -2.89 22.35
C HIS A 20 4.81 -3.75 21.26
N ALA A 21 4.22 -3.14 20.22
CA ALA A 21 3.60 -3.90 19.13
C ALA A 21 4.63 -4.80 18.43
N PRO A 22 4.38 -6.10 18.28
CA PRO A 22 5.23 -6.96 17.46
C PRO A 22 5.12 -6.58 15.98
N ALA A 23 6.09 -6.98 15.16
CA ALA A 23 6.11 -6.66 13.73
C ALA A 23 4.81 -7.08 12.99
N ALA A 24 4.21 -8.22 13.39
CA ALA A 24 2.94 -8.68 12.85
C ALA A 24 1.79 -7.69 13.09
N LEU A 25 1.74 -7.08 14.28
CA LEU A 25 0.72 -6.08 14.60
C LEU A 25 0.97 -4.78 13.83
N VAL A 26 2.23 -4.34 13.71
CA VAL A 26 2.58 -3.16 12.89
C VAL A 26 2.14 -3.37 11.43
N LYS A 27 2.40 -4.55 10.87
CA LYS A 27 1.93 -4.93 9.53
C LYS A 27 0.40 -4.92 9.42
N ALA A 28 -0.29 -5.48 10.40
CA ALA A 28 -1.76 -5.50 10.42
C ALA A 28 -2.35 -4.09 10.46
N LEU A 29 -1.78 -3.19 11.26
CA LEU A 29 -2.21 -1.78 11.34
C LEU A 29 -1.90 -1.01 10.05
N LEU A 30 -0.75 -1.29 9.40
CA LEU A 30 -0.45 -0.74 8.07
C LEU A 30 -1.51 -1.13 7.04
N TYR A 31 -1.92 -2.39 7.03
CA TYR A 31 -2.93 -2.89 6.09
C TYR A 31 -4.32 -2.34 6.41
N ALA A 32 -4.72 -2.36 7.68
CA ALA A 32 -6.02 -1.84 8.11
C ALA A 32 -6.16 -0.33 7.88
N GLY A 33 -5.04 0.41 7.95
CA GLY A 33 -5.00 1.85 7.71
C GLY A 33 -4.79 2.24 6.26
N ALA A 34 -4.57 1.31 5.33
CA ALA A 34 -4.34 1.62 3.92
C ALA A 34 -5.62 2.13 3.23
N ASP A 35 -5.46 3.03 2.26
CA ASP A 35 -6.57 3.47 1.42
C ASP A 35 -6.75 2.48 0.25
N ASP A 36 -7.89 1.79 0.26
CA ASP A 36 -8.35 0.91 -0.82
C ASP A 36 -8.25 1.59 -2.19
N THR A 37 -7.38 1.08 -3.06
CA THR A 37 -7.08 1.68 -4.37
C THR A 37 -7.42 0.68 -5.47
N ALA A 38 -8.38 1.04 -6.34
CA ALA A 38 -8.79 0.21 -7.46
C ALA A 38 -7.74 0.19 -8.58
N CYS A 39 -7.76 -0.89 -9.38
CA CYS A 39 -7.01 -0.95 -10.62
C CYS A 39 -7.40 0.21 -11.55
N GLY A 40 -6.40 0.81 -12.19
CA GLY A 40 -6.57 1.84 -13.21
C GLY A 40 -6.73 1.25 -14.61
N ALA A 41 -6.44 2.07 -15.62
CA ALA A 41 -6.33 1.61 -17.00
C ALA A 41 -5.19 0.58 -17.15
N PRO A 42 -5.27 -0.32 -18.14
CA PRO A 42 -4.16 -1.20 -18.52
C PRO A 42 -2.87 -0.41 -18.73
N TYR A 43 -1.75 -0.98 -18.28
CA TYR A 43 -0.46 -0.30 -18.32
C TYR A 43 0.26 -0.62 -19.62
N ASP A 44 0.37 0.38 -20.48
CA ASP A 44 1.18 0.44 -21.70
C ASP A 44 2.21 1.56 -21.45
N ILE A 45 3.44 1.19 -21.13
CA ILE A 45 4.46 2.14 -20.66
C ILE A 45 5.15 2.86 -21.81
N ASP A 46 5.27 2.22 -22.97
CA ASP A 46 5.98 2.73 -24.14
C ASP A 46 5.06 3.26 -25.25
N GLY A 47 3.75 3.03 -25.12
CA GLY A 47 2.70 3.57 -25.97
C GLY A 47 2.57 2.86 -27.31
N ASP A 48 2.99 1.60 -27.40
CA ASP A 48 2.97 0.83 -28.64
C ASP A 48 1.60 0.15 -28.92
N GLY A 49 0.68 0.21 -27.96
CA GLY A 49 -0.65 -0.38 -28.03
C GLY A 49 -0.73 -1.82 -27.51
N GLU A 50 0.37 -2.40 -27.05
CA GLU A 50 0.43 -3.64 -26.28
C GLU A 50 0.35 -3.34 -24.77
N ILE A 51 -0.26 -4.24 -24.00
CA ILE A 51 -0.39 -4.07 -22.56
C ILE A 51 0.76 -4.80 -21.86
N ASP A 52 1.69 -4.03 -21.28
CA ASP A 52 2.84 -4.54 -20.53
C ASP A 52 2.47 -5.16 -19.19
N ALA A 53 1.43 -4.61 -18.54
CA ALA A 53 0.98 -5.12 -17.25
C ALA A 53 -0.53 -4.97 -17.05
N VAL A 54 -1.13 -6.03 -16.53
CA VAL A 54 -2.55 -6.08 -16.17
C VAL A 54 -2.68 -6.09 -14.66
N CYS A 55 -3.49 -5.17 -14.14
CA CYS A 55 -3.87 -5.17 -12.73
C CYS A 55 -5.05 -6.12 -12.52
N GLU A 56 -4.79 -7.24 -11.82
CA GLU A 56 -5.83 -8.19 -11.46
C GLU A 56 -6.28 -8.01 -10.02
N GLY A 57 -7.58 -8.17 -9.77
CA GLY A 57 -8.20 -8.08 -8.44
C GLY A 57 -9.21 -6.95 -8.32
N GLY A 58 -9.59 -6.64 -7.08
CA GLY A 58 -10.61 -5.64 -6.77
C GLY A 58 -10.06 -4.41 -6.06
N LYS A 59 -10.94 -3.47 -5.71
CA LYS A 59 -10.58 -2.24 -5.00
C LYS A 59 -9.85 -2.48 -3.66
N LYS A 60 -10.19 -3.56 -2.96
CA LYS A 60 -9.62 -3.91 -1.65
C LYS A 60 -8.29 -4.66 -1.72
N LYS A 61 -8.04 -5.33 -2.84
CA LYS A 61 -6.84 -6.13 -3.04
C LYS A 61 -6.60 -6.39 -4.52
N ASN A 62 -5.46 -5.96 -5.03
CA ASN A 62 -5.08 -6.18 -6.41
C ASN A 62 -3.56 -6.26 -6.62
N GLY A 63 -3.15 -6.67 -7.82
CA GLY A 63 -1.76 -6.90 -8.18
C GLY A 63 -0.86 -5.66 -8.19
N PHE A 64 -1.41 -4.45 -8.33
CA PHE A 64 -0.61 -3.22 -8.41
C PHE A 64 -0.45 -2.54 -7.05
N TYR A 65 -1.53 -2.47 -6.27
CA TYR A 65 -1.58 -1.73 -5.01
C TYR A 65 -1.58 -2.62 -3.76
N GLY A 66 -1.63 -3.95 -3.91
CA GLY A 66 -1.70 -4.85 -2.76
C GLY A 66 -2.94 -4.56 -1.92
N GLU A 67 -2.76 -4.28 -0.63
CA GLU A 67 -3.84 -3.88 0.32
C GLU A 67 -4.22 -2.39 0.20
N GLY A 68 -3.61 -1.63 -0.72
CA GLY A 68 -3.89 -0.21 -0.93
C GLY A 68 -2.69 0.70 -0.70
N VAL A 69 -2.94 2.01 -0.72
CA VAL A 69 -1.91 3.05 -0.52
C VAL A 69 -1.73 3.33 0.96
N ALA A 70 -0.49 3.41 1.44
CA ALA A 70 -0.21 3.69 2.84
C ALA A 70 -0.75 5.08 3.26
N ASN A 71 -1.55 5.12 4.32
CA ASN A 71 -2.10 6.35 4.89
C ASN A 71 -1.67 6.50 6.35
N ALA A 72 -0.82 7.49 6.61
CA ALA A 72 -0.22 7.71 7.92
C ALA A 72 -1.24 8.04 9.01
N LEU A 73 -2.28 8.82 8.66
CA LEU A 73 -3.29 9.27 9.61
C LEU A 73 -4.19 8.10 10.01
N ASN A 74 -4.64 7.30 9.06
CA ASN A 74 -5.49 6.14 9.34
C ASN A 74 -4.73 5.04 10.09
N ALA A 75 -3.42 4.91 9.86
CA ALA A 75 -2.58 3.94 10.54
C ALA A 75 -2.38 4.19 12.05
N VAL A 76 -2.62 5.41 12.54
CA VAL A 76 -2.33 5.80 13.95
C VAL A 76 -3.52 6.37 14.72
N LYS A 77 -4.70 6.44 14.10
CA LYS A 77 -5.96 6.76 14.77
C LYS A 77 -6.38 5.61 15.68
#